data_AF-A0A7S4KPA8-F1
#
_entry.id   AF-A0A7S4KPA8-F1
#
_cell.length_a   1.000
_cell.length_b   1.000
_cell.length_c   1.000
_cell.angle_alpha   90.00
_cell.angle_beta   90.00
_cell.angle_gamma   90.00
#
_symmetry.space_group_name_H-M   'P 1'
#
loop_
_entity.id
_entity.type
_entity.pdbx_description
1 polymer ?
#
loop_
_entity_poly.entity_id
_entity_poly.type
_entity_poly.pdbx_seq_one_letter_code
_entity_poly.pdbx_strand_id
1 'polypeptide(L)'
;RHGLMTVGPAGGGKTCCKNMLAKTLTTLKKESDEYYEVRQLVMNPKSITMGQLYGSFDEATHEWEDGVLCKLFRDAVYDVSERQKWVIFDGPVDALWIESMNTVLDENKKLCLVSGEIITMTNWMRMIFEVEDLAVASPATVSRVGIIYLDPSATVGTQAMVASWLQTLPHDLSRYGKDFKKLFDQLLDDALDFHYRELSEYVRTVEPNRWRSVLNIIDGFLKDYRVREGETVEKEKVENFKNNIEPIFLFSLTWGIAGSCDDKSRNKFNDWIRMKKTLPQ
;
A
#
# COMPACT_ATOMS: atom_id res chain seq x y z
N ARG A 1 -17.41 -10.15 -13.72
CA ARG A 1 -17.38 -8.66 -13.61
C ARG A 1 -16.02 -8.19 -14.09
N HIS A 2 -15.93 -7.17 -14.95
CA HIS A 2 -14.67 -6.63 -15.48
C HIS A 2 -14.15 -5.44 -14.67
N GLY A 3 -15.01 -4.79 -13.88
CA GLY A 3 -14.65 -3.80 -12.87
C GLY A 3 -14.57 -4.42 -11.47
N LEU A 4 -13.51 -4.07 -10.73
CA LEU A 4 -13.24 -4.52 -9.36
C LEU A 4 -12.80 -3.33 -8.50
N MET A 5 -13.28 -3.23 -7.26
CA MET A 5 -12.83 -2.25 -6.27
C MET A 5 -12.21 -2.98 -5.08
N THR A 6 -10.93 -2.72 -4.81
CA THR A 6 -10.26 -3.12 -3.58
C THR A 6 -10.38 -1.98 -2.57
N VAL A 7 -11.12 -2.22 -1.50
CA VAL A 7 -11.51 -1.21 -0.50
C VAL A 7 -10.80 -1.49 0.81
N GLY A 8 -10.18 -0.48 1.39
CA GLY A 8 -9.53 -0.55 2.69
C GLY A 8 -8.54 0.58 2.86
N PRO A 9 -8.14 0.95 4.09
CA PRO A 9 -7.29 2.12 4.31
C PRO A 9 -5.87 1.91 3.77
N ALA A 10 -5.09 2.98 3.82
CA ALA A 10 -3.66 2.93 3.47
C ALA A 10 -2.93 1.88 4.32
N GLY A 11 -1.97 1.18 3.71
CA GLY A 11 -1.23 0.10 4.37
C GLY A 11 -1.99 -1.23 4.50
N GLY A 12 -3.23 -1.34 4.01
CA GLY A 12 -4.00 -2.58 4.01
C GLY A 12 -3.57 -3.65 2.99
N GLY A 13 -2.39 -3.55 2.40
CA GLY A 13 -1.84 -4.58 1.52
C GLY A 13 -2.43 -4.65 0.10
N LYS A 14 -3.39 -3.77 -0.26
CA LYS A 14 -4.07 -3.76 -1.58
C LYS A 14 -3.10 -3.90 -2.76
N THR A 15 -2.09 -3.03 -2.80
CA THR A 15 -1.08 -3.00 -3.85
C THR A 15 -0.24 -4.28 -3.89
N CYS A 16 0.10 -4.82 -2.70
CA CYS A 16 0.84 -6.07 -2.58
C CYS A 16 0.01 -7.25 -3.11
N CYS A 17 -1.26 -7.35 -2.73
CA CYS A 17 -2.18 -8.41 -3.17
C CYS A 17 -2.33 -8.43 -4.70
N LYS A 18 -2.62 -7.28 -5.34
CA LYS A 18 -2.75 -7.22 -6.81
C LYS A 18 -1.42 -7.53 -7.51
N ASN A 19 -0.28 -7.07 -6.98
CA ASN A 19 1.02 -7.28 -7.60
C ASN A 19 1.45 -8.74 -7.48
N MET A 20 1.18 -9.37 -6.34
CA MET A 20 1.41 -10.79 -6.14
C MET A 20 0.53 -11.61 -7.09
N LEU A 21 -0.75 -11.28 -7.22
CA LEU A 21 -1.65 -11.96 -8.16
C LEU A 21 -1.15 -11.83 -9.62
N ALA A 22 -0.78 -10.63 -10.05
CA ALA A 22 -0.23 -10.39 -11.39
C ALA A 22 1.05 -11.19 -11.64
N LYS A 23 1.97 -11.24 -10.66
CA LYS A 23 3.21 -12.00 -10.73
C LYS A 23 2.96 -13.51 -10.76
N THR A 24 2.02 -14.00 -9.97
CA THR A 24 1.65 -15.42 -9.94
C THR A 24 1.04 -15.84 -11.27
N LEU A 25 0.07 -15.10 -11.81
CA LEU A 25 -0.54 -15.39 -13.11
C LEU A 25 0.50 -15.40 -14.24
N THR A 26 1.43 -14.44 -14.22
CA THR A 26 2.52 -14.36 -15.21
C THR A 26 3.51 -15.51 -15.08
N THR A 27 3.79 -15.97 -13.86
CA THR A 27 4.62 -17.15 -13.62
C THR A 27 3.92 -18.41 -14.11
N LEU A 28 2.64 -18.60 -13.76
CA LEU A 28 1.84 -19.76 -14.14
C LEU A 28 1.63 -19.87 -15.66
N LYS A 29 1.59 -18.75 -16.39
CA LYS A 29 1.55 -18.79 -17.87
C LYS A 29 2.73 -19.55 -18.47
N LYS A 30 3.89 -19.60 -17.80
CA LYS A 30 5.06 -20.36 -18.27
C LYS A 30 4.89 -21.87 -18.09
N GLU A 31 3.98 -22.29 -17.22
CA GLU A 31 3.75 -23.68 -16.85
C GLU A 31 2.46 -24.25 -17.45
N SER A 32 1.45 -23.40 -17.70
CA SER A 32 0.16 -23.78 -18.27
C SER A 32 -0.42 -22.68 -19.17
N ASP A 33 -1.03 -23.11 -20.28
CA ASP A 33 -1.71 -22.22 -21.23
C ASP A 33 -3.05 -21.68 -20.73
N GLU A 34 -3.56 -22.17 -19.59
CA GLU A 34 -4.80 -21.70 -18.96
C GLU A 34 -4.67 -20.29 -18.35
N TYR A 35 -3.44 -19.88 -18.03
CA TYR A 35 -3.15 -18.58 -17.44
C TYR A 35 -2.65 -17.60 -18.50
N TYR A 36 -2.63 -16.32 -18.14
CA TYR A 36 -2.16 -15.25 -19.01
C TYR A 36 -1.25 -14.31 -18.23
N GLU A 37 -0.23 -13.80 -18.90
CA GLU A 37 0.59 -12.72 -18.36
C GLU A 37 -0.25 -11.46 -18.13
N VAL A 38 0.08 -10.73 -17.07
CA VAL A 38 -0.66 -9.54 -16.65
C VAL A 38 0.18 -8.29 -16.87
N ARG A 39 -0.31 -7.38 -17.70
CA ARG A 39 0.21 -6.01 -17.85
C ARG A 39 -0.62 -5.06 -17.00
N GLN A 40 0.05 -4.31 -16.12
CA GLN A 40 -0.58 -3.31 -15.28
C GLN A 40 -0.36 -1.90 -15.84
N LEU A 41 -1.41 -1.10 -15.91
CA LEU A 41 -1.40 0.31 -16.28
C LEU A 41 -2.00 1.09 -15.12
N VAL A 42 -1.14 1.74 -14.32
CA VAL A 42 -1.55 2.38 -13.06
C VAL A 42 -1.59 3.89 -13.22
N MET A 43 -2.66 4.52 -12.72
CA MET A 43 -2.77 5.97 -12.63
C MET A 43 -3.47 6.39 -11.34
N ASN A 44 -3.18 7.61 -10.87
CA ASN A 44 -3.96 8.25 -9.82
C ASN A 44 -4.92 9.28 -10.44
N PRO A 45 -6.25 9.05 -10.40
CA PRO A 45 -7.21 9.93 -11.04
C PRO A 45 -7.30 11.32 -10.39
N LYS A 46 -6.88 11.46 -9.12
CA LYS A 46 -6.95 12.71 -8.36
C LYS A 46 -5.63 13.48 -8.31
N SER A 47 -4.55 12.93 -8.86
CA SER A 47 -3.28 13.65 -9.01
C SER A 47 -3.26 14.59 -10.23
N ILE A 48 -4.30 14.55 -11.05
CA ILE A 48 -4.46 15.36 -12.26
C ILE A 48 -5.85 16.01 -12.28
N THR A 49 -6.00 17.06 -13.08
CA THR A 49 -7.29 17.72 -13.25
C THR A 49 -8.25 16.88 -14.10
N MET A 50 -9.55 17.19 -14.04
CA MET A 50 -10.57 16.51 -14.86
C MET A 50 -10.29 16.62 -16.37
N GLY A 51 -9.84 17.79 -16.83
CA GLY A 51 -9.43 18.00 -18.23
C GLY A 51 -8.22 17.16 -18.60
N GLN A 52 -7.21 17.07 -17.73
CA GLN A 52 -6.06 16.17 -17.98
C GLN A 52 -6.43 14.68 -17.89
N LEU A 53 -7.49 14.32 -17.15
CA LEU A 53 -7.95 12.95 -17.03
C LEU A 53 -8.68 12.49 -18.29
N TYR A 54 -9.72 13.22 -18.73
CA TYR A 54 -10.61 12.85 -19.84
C TYR A 54 -10.32 13.54 -21.17
N GLY A 55 -9.46 14.56 -21.15
CA GLY A 55 -9.25 15.48 -22.24
C GLY A 55 -10.02 16.78 -22.05
N SER A 56 -9.49 17.84 -22.63
CA SER A 56 -10.11 19.17 -22.63
C SER A 56 -9.81 19.89 -23.93
N PHE A 57 -10.73 20.78 -24.32
CA PHE A 57 -10.48 21.71 -25.40
C PHE A 57 -9.67 22.89 -24.87
N ASP A 58 -8.53 23.17 -25.50
CA ASP A 58 -7.71 24.31 -25.14
C ASP A 58 -8.21 25.55 -25.89
N GLU A 59 -8.70 26.54 -25.14
CA GLU A 59 -9.21 27.80 -25.68
C GLU A 59 -8.12 28.65 -26.36
N ALA A 60 -6.86 28.48 -25.99
CA ALA A 60 -5.75 29.27 -26.55
C ALA A 60 -5.29 28.73 -27.91
N THR A 61 -5.22 27.41 -28.06
CA THR A 61 -4.78 26.75 -29.30
C THR A 61 -5.95 26.38 -30.22
N HIS A 62 -7.18 26.37 -29.70
CA HIS A 62 -8.36 25.81 -30.37
C HIS A 62 -8.20 24.33 -30.76
N GLU A 63 -7.33 23.59 -30.06
CA GLU A 63 -7.09 22.17 -30.30
C GLU A 63 -7.65 21.31 -29.15
N TRP A 64 -7.96 20.06 -29.47
CA TRP A 64 -8.36 19.07 -28.48
C TRP A 64 -7.14 18.38 -27.90
N GLU A 65 -6.98 18.44 -26.59
CA GLU A 65 -5.95 17.69 -25.87
C GLU A 65 -6.54 16.42 -25.27
N ASP A 66 -5.94 15.28 -25.59
CA ASP A 66 -6.37 13.99 -25.05
C ASP A 66 -5.93 13.79 -23.60
N GLY A 67 -6.85 13.25 -22.80
CA GLY A 67 -6.59 12.92 -21.41
C GLY A 67 -5.71 11.69 -21.21
N VAL A 68 -5.08 11.61 -20.05
CA VAL A 68 -4.23 10.49 -19.63
C VAL A 68 -4.99 9.17 -19.63
N LEU A 69 -6.25 9.17 -19.17
CA LEU A 69 -7.10 7.98 -19.19
C LEU A 69 -7.33 7.50 -20.63
N CYS A 70 -7.65 8.43 -21.53
CA CYS A 70 -7.94 8.13 -22.93
C CYS A 70 -6.74 7.41 -23.56
N LYS A 71 -5.53 7.95 -23.35
CA LYS A 71 -4.29 7.36 -23.82
C LYS A 71 -4.05 5.96 -23.23
N LEU A 72 -4.14 5.81 -21.91
CA LEU A 72 -3.92 4.52 -21.24
C LEU A 72 -4.94 3.46 -21.69
N PHE A 73 -6.19 3.86 -21.88
CA PHE A 73 -7.25 2.96 -22.32
C PHE A 73 -7.05 2.53 -23.79
N ARG A 74 -6.67 3.48 -24.67
CA ARG A 74 -6.30 3.16 -26.06
C ARG A 74 -5.09 2.23 -26.12
N ASP A 75 -4.05 2.50 -25.35
CA ASP A 75 -2.86 1.64 -25.27
C ASP A 75 -3.21 0.20 -24.86
N ALA A 76 -4.17 0.03 -23.95
CA ALA A 76 -4.64 -1.29 -23.54
C ALA A 76 -5.52 -1.99 -24.59
N VAL A 77 -6.33 -1.23 -25.33
CA VAL A 77 -7.21 -1.77 -26.38
C VAL A 77 -6.43 -2.16 -27.63
N TYR A 78 -5.47 -1.35 -28.06
CA TYR A 78 -4.65 -1.61 -29.24
C TYR A 78 -3.54 -2.64 -29.00
N ASP A 79 -3.30 -3.02 -27.75
CA ASP A 79 -2.40 -4.12 -27.42
C ASP A 79 -3.04 -5.48 -27.78
N VAL A 80 -2.66 -5.98 -28.96
CA VAL A 80 -3.13 -7.27 -29.51
C VAL A 80 -2.48 -8.50 -28.87
N SER A 81 -1.58 -8.33 -27.89
CA SER A 81 -0.96 -9.48 -27.19
C SER A 81 -2.00 -10.29 -26.41
N GLU A 82 -1.78 -11.60 -26.27
CA GLU A 82 -2.62 -12.47 -25.41
C GLU A 82 -2.25 -12.32 -23.93
N ARG A 83 -2.39 -11.09 -23.43
CA ARG A 83 -2.12 -10.69 -22.05
C ARG A 83 -3.36 -10.10 -21.44
N GLN A 84 -3.55 -10.30 -20.13
CA GLN A 84 -4.53 -9.54 -19.36
C GLN A 84 -4.00 -8.11 -19.17
N LYS A 85 -4.82 -7.10 -19.44
CA LYS A 85 -4.47 -5.68 -19.27
C LYS A 85 -5.29 -5.08 -18.13
N TRP A 86 -4.64 -4.79 -17.01
CA TRP A 86 -5.29 -4.20 -15.85
C TRP A 86 -5.10 -2.70 -15.87
N VAL A 87 -6.18 -1.95 -16.10
CA VAL A 87 -6.22 -0.51 -15.94
C VAL A 87 -6.57 -0.23 -14.48
N ILE A 88 -5.61 0.31 -13.73
CA ILE A 88 -5.69 0.46 -12.29
C ILE A 88 -5.75 1.93 -11.92
N PHE A 89 -6.74 2.27 -11.11
CA PHE A 89 -6.95 3.60 -10.54
C PHE A 89 -6.58 3.53 -9.06
N ASP A 90 -5.43 4.10 -8.71
CA ASP A 90 -4.93 4.17 -7.33
C ASP A 90 -5.16 5.57 -6.76
N GLY A 91 -6.22 5.72 -5.97
CA GLY A 91 -6.61 7.00 -5.41
C GLY A 91 -8.09 7.04 -5.01
N PRO A 92 -8.51 8.09 -4.30
CA PRO A 92 -9.88 8.20 -3.83
C PRO A 92 -10.86 8.33 -5.00
N VAL A 93 -12.01 7.69 -4.86
CA VAL A 93 -13.15 7.87 -5.76
C VAL A 93 -13.69 9.29 -5.57
N ASP A 94 -14.17 9.89 -6.64
CA ASP A 94 -14.90 11.15 -6.63
C ASP A 94 -16.06 11.02 -7.60
N ALA A 95 -17.23 11.54 -7.20
CA ALA A 95 -18.48 11.38 -7.95
C ALA A 95 -18.36 11.87 -9.40
N LEU A 96 -17.60 12.94 -9.65
CA LEU A 96 -17.51 13.57 -10.96
C LEU A 96 -16.82 12.70 -12.01
N TRP A 97 -15.69 12.08 -11.65
CA TRP A 97 -14.98 11.24 -12.61
C TRP A 97 -15.57 9.84 -12.70
N ILE A 98 -16.00 9.24 -11.58
CA ILE A 98 -16.49 7.86 -11.63
C ILE A 98 -17.81 7.73 -12.40
N GLU A 99 -18.62 8.78 -12.44
CA GLU A 99 -19.87 8.78 -13.22
C GLU A 99 -19.62 8.62 -14.73
N SER A 100 -18.56 9.24 -15.26
CA SER A 100 -18.16 9.12 -16.66
C SER A 100 -17.66 7.70 -17.01
N MET A 101 -17.39 6.85 -16.01
CA MET A 101 -16.96 5.46 -16.18
C MET A 101 -18.12 4.46 -16.16
N ASN A 102 -19.34 4.90 -15.84
CA ASN A 102 -20.46 3.99 -15.61
C ASN A 102 -20.80 3.12 -16.85
N THR A 103 -20.67 3.68 -18.06
CA THR A 103 -20.94 2.99 -19.33
C THR A 103 -19.87 1.97 -19.72
N VAL A 104 -18.64 2.11 -19.20
CA VAL A 104 -17.60 1.11 -19.41
C VAL A 104 -17.66 0.02 -18.35
N LEU A 105 -18.18 0.33 -17.15
CA LEU A 105 -18.34 -0.61 -16.04
C LEU A 105 -19.60 -1.49 -16.14
N ASP A 106 -20.57 -1.09 -16.95
CA ASP A 106 -21.75 -1.91 -17.24
C ASP A 106 -21.50 -2.97 -18.35
N GLU A 107 -22.56 -3.65 -18.79
CA GLU A 107 -22.47 -4.69 -19.83
C GLU A 107 -22.08 -4.16 -21.22
N ASN A 108 -22.24 -2.85 -21.47
CA ASN A 108 -21.89 -2.24 -22.75
C ASN A 108 -20.39 -2.21 -22.98
N LYS A 109 -19.58 -2.15 -21.91
CA LYS A 109 -18.12 -2.13 -21.97
C LYS A 109 -17.57 -1.01 -22.88
N LYS A 110 -18.23 0.15 -22.90
CA LYS A 110 -17.89 1.29 -23.77
C LYS A 110 -17.49 2.51 -22.95
N LEU A 111 -16.27 2.97 -23.14
CA LEU A 111 -15.81 4.25 -22.60
C LEU A 111 -16.23 5.36 -23.56
N CYS A 112 -17.13 6.23 -23.10
CA CYS A 112 -17.58 7.39 -23.85
C CYS A 112 -16.75 8.60 -23.40
N LEU A 113 -15.94 9.14 -24.31
CA LEU A 113 -15.10 10.30 -24.03
C LEU A 113 -15.86 11.60 -24.29
N VAL A 114 -15.43 12.68 -23.64
CA VAL A 114 -16.00 14.01 -23.82
C VAL A 114 -15.80 14.53 -25.26
N SER A 115 -14.77 14.03 -25.96
CA SER A 115 -14.56 14.27 -27.40
C SER A 115 -15.66 13.69 -28.30
N GLY A 116 -16.53 12.82 -27.78
CA GLY A 116 -17.49 12.04 -28.54
C GLY A 116 -16.96 10.70 -29.06
N GLU A 117 -15.67 10.39 -28.86
CA GLU A 117 -15.12 9.08 -29.19
C GLU A 117 -15.65 7.99 -28.25
N ILE A 118 -15.96 6.82 -28.82
CA ILE A 118 -16.43 5.66 -28.08
C ILE A 118 -15.41 4.53 -28.24
N ILE A 119 -14.72 4.19 -27.14
CA ILE A 119 -13.73 3.11 -27.13
C ILE A 119 -14.33 1.89 -26.44
N THR A 120 -14.34 0.75 -27.14
CA THR A 120 -14.88 -0.51 -26.58
C THR A 120 -13.78 -1.30 -25.89
N MET A 121 -14.03 -1.69 -24.64
CA MET A 121 -13.14 -2.51 -23.83
C MET A 121 -13.05 -3.93 -24.38
N THR A 122 -11.83 -4.47 -24.46
CA THR A 122 -11.61 -5.86 -24.88
C THR A 122 -11.86 -6.84 -23.71
N ASN A 123 -12.09 -8.12 -24.03
CA ASN A 123 -12.26 -9.16 -23.00
C ASN A 123 -11.00 -9.45 -22.18
N TRP A 124 -9.84 -8.99 -22.67
CA TRP A 124 -8.53 -9.09 -22.01
C TRP A 124 -8.32 -7.99 -20.96
N MET A 125 -9.16 -6.97 -20.93
CA MET A 125 -8.99 -5.85 -20.02
C MET A 125 -9.73 -6.10 -18.71
N ARG A 126 -9.23 -5.51 -17.62
CA ARG A 126 -9.91 -5.39 -16.33
C ARG A 126 -9.69 -3.97 -15.80
N MET A 127 -10.70 -3.42 -15.15
CA MET A 127 -10.60 -2.15 -14.44
C MET A 127 -10.56 -2.42 -12.94
N ILE A 128 -9.52 -1.93 -12.26
CA ILE A 128 -9.32 -2.15 -10.83
C ILE A 128 -9.20 -0.78 -10.16
N PHE A 129 -9.97 -0.56 -9.10
CA PHE A 129 -9.91 0.66 -8.31
C PHE A 129 -9.35 0.32 -6.93
N GLU A 130 -8.22 0.91 -6.56
CA GLU A 130 -7.68 0.83 -5.20
C GLU A 130 -8.13 2.07 -4.43
N VAL A 131 -9.05 1.88 -3.50
CA VAL A 131 -9.76 2.99 -2.84
C VAL A 131 -9.70 2.80 -1.32
N GLU A 132 -9.72 3.90 -0.58
CA GLU A 132 -9.76 3.87 0.89
C GLU A 132 -11.16 3.48 1.37
N ASP A 133 -12.17 4.20 0.90
CA ASP A 133 -13.57 3.99 1.22
C ASP A 133 -14.47 4.22 -0.01
N LEU A 134 -15.76 3.98 0.15
CA LEU A 134 -16.79 4.17 -0.86
C LEU A 134 -17.75 5.32 -0.51
N ALA A 135 -17.36 6.23 0.37
CA ALA A 135 -18.26 7.23 0.96
C ALA A 135 -18.92 8.15 -0.08
N VAL A 136 -18.23 8.40 -1.20
CA VAL A 136 -18.70 9.26 -2.29
C VAL A 136 -19.11 8.48 -3.55
N ALA A 137 -19.09 7.15 -3.50
CA ALA A 137 -19.49 6.32 -4.62
C ALA A 137 -21.01 6.10 -4.60
N SER A 138 -21.68 6.32 -5.75
CA SER A 138 -23.11 6.09 -5.86
C SER A 138 -23.44 4.57 -5.77
N PRO A 139 -24.61 4.17 -5.23
CA PRO A 139 -25.04 2.77 -5.25
C PRO A 139 -25.08 2.16 -6.66
N ALA A 140 -25.37 2.97 -7.68
CA ALA A 140 -25.36 2.54 -9.07
C ALA A 140 -23.95 2.12 -9.52
N THR A 141 -22.93 2.91 -9.20
CA THR A 141 -21.52 2.58 -9.47
C THR A 141 -21.09 1.31 -8.73
N VAL A 142 -21.41 1.24 -7.44
CA VAL A 142 -21.03 0.12 -6.57
C VAL A 142 -21.68 -1.20 -7.00
N SER A 143 -22.91 -1.15 -7.55
CA SER A 143 -23.61 -2.34 -8.03
C SER A 143 -22.99 -2.99 -9.28
N ARG A 144 -22.20 -2.25 -10.07
CA ARG A 144 -21.60 -2.71 -11.34
C ARG A 144 -20.23 -3.36 -11.19
N VAL A 145 -19.55 -3.11 -10.07
CA VAL A 145 -18.20 -3.60 -9.79
C VAL A 145 -18.21 -4.72 -8.75
N GLY A 146 -17.20 -5.59 -8.75
CA GLY A 146 -16.99 -6.51 -7.63
C GLY A 146 -16.24 -5.80 -6.51
N ILE A 147 -16.71 -5.89 -5.26
CA ILE A 147 -16.05 -5.25 -4.12
C ILE A 147 -15.27 -6.29 -3.33
N ILE A 148 -14.01 -5.98 -3.03
CA ILE A 148 -13.13 -6.78 -2.18
C ILE A 148 -12.69 -5.89 -1.02
N TYR A 149 -13.17 -6.19 0.18
CA TYR A 149 -12.74 -5.50 1.39
C TYR A 149 -11.44 -6.13 1.90
N LEU A 150 -10.44 -5.28 2.12
CA LEU A 150 -9.14 -5.65 2.67
C LEU A 150 -8.99 -4.96 4.01
N ASP A 151 -9.21 -5.74 5.07
CA ASP A 151 -8.94 -5.30 6.44
C ASP A 151 -7.41 -5.30 6.67
N PRO A 152 -6.79 -4.16 7.00
CA PRO A 152 -5.35 -4.09 7.24
C PRO A 152 -4.86 -5.02 8.34
N SER A 153 -5.64 -5.16 9.42
CA SER A 153 -5.27 -5.99 10.57
C SER A 153 -5.24 -7.47 10.20
N ALA A 154 -6.19 -7.91 9.36
CA ALA A 154 -6.26 -9.29 8.89
C ALA A 154 -5.31 -9.57 7.71
N THR A 155 -5.14 -8.61 6.80
CA THR A 155 -4.39 -8.80 5.54
C THR A 155 -2.88 -8.62 5.74
N VAL A 156 -2.48 -7.70 6.61
CA VAL A 156 -1.08 -7.34 6.85
C VAL A 156 -0.76 -7.51 8.34
N GLY A 157 -0.76 -8.77 8.78
CA GLY A 157 -0.46 -9.09 10.18
C GLY A 157 0.93 -8.63 10.60
N THR A 158 1.05 -8.06 11.80
CA THR A 158 2.30 -7.57 12.39
C THR A 158 3.41 -8.63 12.35
N GLN A 159 3.06 -9.88 12.63
CA GLN A 159 3.99 -11.01 12.59
C GLN A 159 4.60 -11.25 11.20
N ALA A 160 3.79 -11.20 10.13
CA ALA A 160 4.28 -11.36 8.77
C ALA A 160 5.22 -10.21 8.38
N MET A 161 4.91 -8.99 8.84
CA MET A 161 5.72 -7.80 8.59
C MET A 161 7.05 -7.83 9.34
N VAL A 162 7.05 -8.23 10.62
CA VAL A 162 8.28 -8.44 11.39
C VAL A 162 9.13 -9.52 10.73
N ALA A 163 8.53 -10.65 10.34
CA ALA A 163 9.25 -11.73 9.66
C ALA A 163 9.88 -11.25 8.34
N SER A 164 9.15 -10.47 7.54
CA SER A 164 9.67 -9.87 6.31
C SER A 164 10.81 -8.88 6.59
N TRP A 165 10.66 -8.01 7.59
CA TRP A 165 11.70 -7.04 7.95
C TRP A 165 12.97 -7.71 8.47
N LEU A 166 12.87 -8.78 9.25
CA LEU A 166 14.02 -9.54 9.75
C LEU A 166 14.88 -10.11 8.61
N GLN A 167 14.27 -10.43 7.46
CA GLN A 167 15.01 -10.88 6.27
C GLN A 167 15.78 -9.74 5.58
N THR A 168 15.47 -8.49 5.89
CA THR A 168 16.13 -7.29 5.34
C THR A 168 17.26 -6.77 6.23
N LEU A 169 17.55 -7.45 7.34
CA LEU A 169 18.65 -7.06 8.23
C LEU A 169 19.99 -7.11 7.48
N PRO A 170 20.94 -6.21 7.81
CA PRO A 170 22.30 -6.30 7.30
C PRO A 170 22.92 -7.66 7.63
N HIS A 171 23.72 -8.20 6.70
CA HIS A 171 24.32 -9.53 6.81
C HIS A 171 24.99 -9.80 8.18
N ASP A 172 25.79 -8.84 8.66
CA ASP A 172 26.54 -8.96 9.93
C ASP A 172 25.63 -8.94 11.18
N LEU A 173 24.41 -8.41 11.04
CA LEU A 173 23.40 -8.30 12.08
C LEU A 173 22.31 -9.38 12.01
N SER A 174 22.26 -10.17 10.93
CA SER A 174 21.26 -11.23 10.75
C SER A 174 21.22 -12.21 11.93
N ARG A 175 22.36 -12.46 12.59
CA ARG A 175 22.45 -13.29 13.80
C ARG A 175 21.64 -12.77 15.00
N TYR A 176 21.42 -11.46 15.07
CA TYR A 176 20.64 -10.80 16.12
C TYR A 176 19.13 -10.72 15.79
N GLY A 177 18.71 -11.25 14.64
CA GLY A 177 17.28 -11.25 14.26
C GLY A 177 16.38 -11.94 15.29
N LYS A 178 16.89 -12.95 16.01
CA LYS A 178 16.15 -13.63 17.10
C LYS A 178 15.90 -12.70 18.30
N ASP A 179 16.87 -11.85 18.62
CA ASP A 179 16.76 -10.90 19.73
C ASP A 179 15.70 -9.82 19.42
N PHE A 180 15.71 -9.28 18.20
CA PHE A 180 14.65 -8.39 17.72
C PHE A 180 13.28 -9.08 17.71
N LYS A 181 13.20 -10.30 17.18
CA LYS A 181 11.93 -11.05 17.14
C LYS A 181 11.33 -11.20 18.53
N LYS A 182 12.14 -11.58 19.53
CA LYS A 182 11.68 -11.71 20.92
C LYS A 182 11.06 -10.41 21.43
N LEU A 183 11.69 -9.26 21.17
CA LEU A 183 11.18 -7.96 21.59
C LEU A 183 9.88 -7.57 20.86
N PHE A 184 9.80 -7.82 19.55
CA PHE A 184 8.57 -7.61 18.78
C PHE A 184 7.41 -8.44 19.30
N ASP A 185 7.63 -9.75 19.52
CA ASP A 185 6.60 -10.67 20.02
C ASP A 185 6.12 -10.29 21.43
N GLN A 186 6.98 -9.71 22.26
CA GLN A 186 6.65 -9.33 23.64
C GLN A 186 5.91 -7.99 23.75
N LEU A 187 6.19 -7.04 22.85
CA LEU A 187 5.81 -5.64 23.08
C LEU A 187 5.00 -4.99 21.95
N LEU A 188 5.12 -5.45 20.69
CA LEU A 188 4.56 -4.70 19.57
C LEU A 188 3.02 -4.74 19.56
N ASP A 189 2.42 -5.93 19.60
CA ASP A 189 0.96 -6.08 19.55
C ASP A 189 0.32 -5.45 20.80
N ASP A 190 0.93 -5.68 21.97
CA ASP A 190 0.56 -5.05 23.24
C ASP A 190 0.61 -3.51 23.20
N ALA A 191 1.63 -2.94 22.54
CA ALA A 191 1.75 -1.49 22.37
C ALA A 191 0.72 -0.92 21.40
N LEU A 192 0.40 -1.65 20.32
CA LEU A 192 -0.63 -1.28 19.35
C LEU A 192 -2.03 -1.31 19.99
N ASP A 193 -2.32 -2.33 20.80
CA ASP A 193 -3.59 -2.43 21.55
C ASP A 193 -3.70 -1.31 22.60
N PHE A 194 -2.62 -1.03 23.34
CA PHE A 194 -2.60 0.09 24.28
C PHE A 194 -2.78 1.44 23.57
N HIS A 195 -2.16 1.63 22.41
CA HIS A 195 -2.37 2.80 21.57
C HIS A 195 -3.85 2.98 21.24
N TYR A 196 -4.48 1.92 20.74
CA TYR A 196 -5.88 1.95 20.33
C TYR A 196 -6.84 2.30 21.47
N ARG A 197 -6.56 1.82 22.69
CA ARG A 197 -7.46 1.97 23.84
C ARG A 197 -7.23 3.26 24.64
N GLU A 198 -5.98 3.66 24.84
CA GLU A 198 -5.62 4.62 25.88
C GLU A 198 -5.00 5.92 25.38
N LEU A 199 -4.54 5.94 24.13
CA LEU A 199 -3.81 7.07 23.55
C LEU A 199 -4.69 7.89 22.60
N SER A 200 -4.42 9.18 22.57
CA SER A 200 -5.05 10.15 21.68
C SER A 200 -3.99 10.79 20.78
N GLU A 201 -4.31 10.87 19.49
CA GLU A 201 -3.45 11.46 18.46
C GLU A 201 -3.91 12.85 18.06
N TYR A 202 -2.97 13.75 17.78
CA TYR A 202 -3.29 15.05 17.18
C TYR A 202 -3.91 14.89 15.78
N VAL A 203 -3.36 13.96 15.00
CA VAL A 203 -3.85 13.56 13.69
C VAL A 203 -3.93 12.06 13.67
N ARG A 204 -5.12 11.53 13.37
CA ARG A 204 -5.37 10.08 13.34
C ARG A 204 -4.44 9.41 12.32
N THR A 205 -3.70 8.41 12.77
CA THR A 205 -2.89 7.56 11.88
C THR A 205 -3.56 6.21 11.67
N VAL A 206 -3.15 5.50 10.62
CA VAL A 206 -3.55 4.10 10.39
C VAL A 206 -2.57 3.16 11.09
N GLU A 207 -3.07 2.05 11.62
CA GLU A 207 -2.25 1.08 12.36
C GLU A 207 -1.01 0.58 11.60
N PRO A 208 -1.10 0.25 10.29
CA PRO A 208 0.09 -0.10 9.50
C PRO A 208 1.21 0.93 9.55
N ASN A 209 0.87 2.22 9.57
CA ASN A 209 1.86 3.27 9.61
C ASN A 209 2.56 3.36 10.98
N ARG A 210 1.90 2.99 12.08
CA ARG A 210 2.48 3.03 13.43
C ARG A 210 3.61 2.04 13.58
N TRP A 211 3.35 0.75 13.33
CA TRP A 211 4.41 -0.25 13.39
C TRP A 211 5.44 -0.08 12.26
N ARG A 212 5.04 0.42 11.08
CA ARG A 212 6.01 0.76 10.03
C ARG A 212 6.96 1.87 10.46
N SER A 213 6.47 2.84 11.24
CA SER A 213 7.30 3.90 11.81
C SER A 213 8.32 3.35 12.80
N VAL A 214 7.94 2.36 13.63
CA VAL A 214 8.89 1.64 14.50
C VAL A 214 10.02 1.03 13.66
N LEU A 215 9.69 0.30 12.59
CA LEU A 215 10.70 -0.31 11.71
C LEU A 215 11.60 0.72 11.03
N ASN A 216 11.02 1.82 10.52
CA ASN A 216 11.79 2.88 9.86
C ASN A 216 12.79 3.55 10.82
N ILE A 217 12.42 3.75 12.08
CA ILE A 217 13.33 4.32 13.09
C ILE A 217 14.46 3.33 13.39
N ILE A 218 14.16 2.05 13.56
CA ILE A 218 15.21 1.02 13.72
C ILE A 218 16.13 1.01 12.51
N ASP A 219 15.60 1.00 11.29
CA ASP A 219 16.38 1.05 10.05
C ASP A 219 17.28 2.29 9.96
N GLY A 220 16.87 3.41 10.54
CA GLY A 220 17.70 4.60 10.70
C GLY A 220 18.98 4.34 11.49
N PHE A 221 18.90 3.58 12.60
CA PHE A 221 20.06 3.15 13.38
C PHE A 221 20.89 2.06 12.68
N LEU A 222 20.27 1.28 11.79
CA LEU A 222 20.95 0.23 11.02
C LEU A 222 21.71 0.76 9.79
N LYS A 223 21.56 2.05 9.45
CA LYS A 223 22.14 2.64 8.23
C LYS A 223 23.64 2.40 8.10
N ASP A 224 24.39 2.58 9.18
CA ASP A 224 25.85 2.38 9.22
C ASP A 224 26.29 0.93 9.00
N TYR A 225 25.37 -0.02 9.15
CA TYR A 225 25.62 -1.44 8.98
C TYR A 225 25.24 -1.92 7.57
N ARG A 226 24.55 -1.09 6.78
CA ARG A 226 24.22 -1.36 5.37
C ARG A 226 25.38 -0.90 4.49
N VAL A 227 26.47 -1.67 4.51
CA VAL A 227 27.68 -1.43 3.72
C VAL A 227 27.53 -1.91 2.27
N ARG A 228 28.34 -1.37 1.35
CA ARG A 228 28.35 -1.79 -0.05
C ARG A 228 28.97 -3.18 -0.19
N GLU A 229 28.69 -3.86 -1.30
CA GLU A 229 29.33 -5.15 -1.60
C GLU A 229 30.87 -5.01 -1.55
N GLY A 230 31.52 -5.80 -0.70
CA GLY A 230 32.97 -5.81 -0.49
C GLY A 230 33.46 -4.99 0.71
N GLU A 231 32.62 -4.14 1.30
CA GLU A 231 32.90 -3.47 2.57
C GLU A 231 32.45 -4.34 3.75
N THR A 232 33.14 -4.24 4.89
CA THR A 232 32.77 -4.97 6.11
C THR A 232 32.69 -3.99 7.26
N VAL A 233 31.73 -4.22 8.16
CA VAL A 233 31.62 -3.43 9.38
C VAL A 233 32.68 -3.93 10.38
N GLU A 234 33.28 -3.01 11.12
CA GLU A 234 34.22 -3.36 12.20
C GLU A 234 33.56 -4.34 13.18
N LYS A 235 34.21 -5.49 13.42
CA LYS A 235 33.67 -6.57 14.26
C LYS A 235 33.31 -6.09 15.67
N GLU A 236 34.08 -5.17 16.23
CA GLU A 236 33.81 -4.58 17.55
C GLU A 236 32.50 -3.77 17.53
N LYS A 237 32.25 -2.98 16.48
CA LYS A 237 30.99 -2.24 16.30
C LYS A 237 29.79 -3.16 16.17
N VAL A 238 29.96 -4.33 15.56
CA VAL A 238 28.92 -5.36 15.45
C VAL A 238 28.65 -6.04 16.80
N GLU A 239 29.68 -6.41 17.57
CA GLU A 239 29.47 -7.02 18.89
C GLU A 239 28.89 -6.04 19.90
N ASN A 240 29.35 -4.79 19.89
CA ASN A 240 28.77 -3.74 20.73
C ASN A 240 27.31 -3.44 20.39
N PHE A 241 26.88 -3.70 19.14
CA PHE A 241 25.49 -3.51 18.72
C PHE A 241 24.53 -4.39 19.52
N LYS A 242 24.93 -5.59 19.94
CA LYS A 242 24.10 -6.49 20.75
C LYS A 242 23.54 -5.80 22.00
N ASN A 243 24.35 -4.99 22.68
CA ASN A 243 23.95 -4.27 23.89
C ASN A 243 23.01 -3.10 23.58
N ASN A 244 22.95 -2.65 22.33
CA ASN A 244 22.12 -1.54 21.88
C ASN A 244 20.77 -1.98 21.29
N ILE A 245 20.55 -3.27 21.03
CA ILE A 245 19.31 -3.79 20.42
C ILE A 245 18.07 -3.36 21.21
N GLU A 246 18.05 -3.66 22.51
CA GLU A 246 16.90 -3.36 23.36
C GLU A 246 16.68 -1.84 23.52
N PRO A 247 17.70 -1.00 23.82
CA PRO A 247 17.53 0.46 23.81
C PRO A 247 17.01 1.01 22.48
N ILE A 248 17.57 0.57 21.34
CA ILE A 248 17.14 1.00 20.00
C ILE A 248 15.69 0.62 19.77
N PHE A 249 15.32 -0.62 20.10
CA PHE A 249 13.96 -1.12 19.94
C PHE A 249 12.97 -0.28 20.73
N LEU A 250 13.23 -0.03 22.02
CA LEU A 250 12.31 0.71 22.88
C LEU A 250 12.19 2.18 22.47
N PHE A 251 13.30 2.79 22.09
CA PHE A 251 13.29 4.14 21.54
C PHE A 251 12.41 4.20 20.29
N SER A 252 12.59 3.23 19.38
CA SER A 252 11.83 3.14 18.14
C SER A 252 10.35 2.83 18.38
N LEU A 253 10.03 1.97 19.35
CA LEU A 253 8.66 1.66 19.76
C LEU A 253 7.97 2.91 20.32
N THR A 254 8.67 3.65 21.18
CA THR A 254 8.17 4.89 21.79
C THR A 254 7.84 5.94 20.74
N TRP A 255 8.79 6.25 19.86
CA TRP A 255 8.58 7.27 18.85
C TRP A 255 7.71 6.81 17.67
N GLY A 256 7.70 5.51 17.36
CA GLY A 256 6.89 4.96 16.28
C GLY A 256 5.40 4.86 16.63
N ILE A 257 5.07 4.51 17.89
CA ILE A 257 3.68 4.36 18.35
C ILE A 257 3.15 5.68 18.95
N ALA A 258 3.87 6.27 19.91
CA ALA A 258 3.41 7.45 20.64
C ALA A 258 3.87 8.79 20.03
N GLY A 259 4.65 8.77 18.93
CA GLY A 259 5.18 9.99 18.31
C GLY A 259 4.11 10.95 17.79
N SER A 260 3.01 10.43 17.25
CA SER A 260 1.84 11.20 16.78
C SER A 260 0.85 11.59 17.89
N CYS A 261 1.07 11.09 19.12
CA CYS A 261 0.17 11.29 20.24
C CYS A 261 0.33 12.67 20.90
N ASP A 262 -0.70 13.08 21.66
CA ASP A 262 -0.65 14.26 22.51
C ASP A 262 0.26 14.05 23.74
N ASP A 263 0.60 15.13 24.44
CA ASP A 263 1.57 15.05 25.55
C ASP A 263 1.05 14.22 26.74
N LYS A 264 -0.27 14.22 26.97
CA LYS A 264 -0.89 13.39 28.02
C LYS A 264 -0.75 11.91 27.68
N SER A 265 -1.02 11.54 26.45
CA SER A 265 -0.93 10.17 25.92
C SER A 265 0.52 9.70 25.89
N ARG A 266 1.47 10.57 25.52
CA ARG A 266 2.91 10.25 25.60
C ARG A 266 3.35 9.92 27.03
N ASN A 267 2.87 10.66 28.03
CA ASN A 267 3.15 10.34 29.43
C ASN A 267 2.56 8.98 29.83
N LYS A 268 1.30 8.70 29.48
CA LYS A 268 0.69 7.38 29.69
C LYS A 268 1.51 6.25 29.06
N PHE A 269 1.95 6.44 27.82
CA PHE A 269 2.75 5.43 27.10
C PHE A 269 4.12 5.21 27.75
N ASN A 270 4.79 6.28 28.17
CA ASN A 270 6.04 6.18 28.93
C ASN A 270 5.86 5.37 30.21
N ASP A 271 4.79 5.63 30.98
CA ASP A 271 4.52 4.89 32.21
C ASP A 271 4.20 3.42 31.94
N TRP A 272 3.43 3.15 30.88
CA TRP A 272 3.11 1.80 30.43
C TRP A 272 4.35 0.99 30.03
N ILE A 273 5.27 1.56 29.23
CA ILE A 273 6.53 0.91 28.85
C ILE A 273 7.37 0.58 30.09
N ARG A 274 7.49 1.52 31.03
CA ARG A 274 8.27 1.32 32.26
C ARG A 274 7.69 0.21 33.12
N MET A 275 6.36 0.12 33.20
CA MET A 275 5.67 -0.97 33.91
C MET A 275 5.91 -2.32 33.22
N LYS A 276 5.79 -2.38 31.89
CA LYS A 276 6.06 -3.61 31.12
C LYS A 276 7.50 -4.11 31.26
N LYS A 277 8.46 -3.20 31.48
CA LYS A 277 9.86 -3.54 31.79
C LYS A 277 10.11 -4.05 33.21
N THR A 278 9.30 -3.62 34.17
CA THR A 278 9.46 -4.00 35.59
C THR A 278 8.73 -5.29 35.94
N LEU A 279 7.89 -5.80 35.04
CA LEU A 279 7.30 -7.13 35.17
C LEU A 279 8.38 -8.20 34.91
N PRO A 280 8.60 -9.14 35.85
CA PRO A 280 9.54 -10.24 35.63
C PRO A 280 9.10 -11.10 34.44
N GLN A 281 10.05 -11.48 33.58
CA GLN A 281 9.86 -12.42 32.47
C GLN A 281 9.45 -13.81 32.97
#